data_AF-A0A1H3JT78-F1
#
_entry.id   AF-A0A1H3JT78-F1
#
_cell.length_a   1.000
_cell.length_b   1.000
_cell.length_c   1.000
_cell.angle_alpha   90.00
_cell.angle_beta   90.00
_cell.angle_gamma   90.00
#
_symmetry.space_group_name_H-M   'P 1'
#
loop_
_entity.id
_entity.type
_entity.pdbx_description
1 polymer ?
#
loop_
_entity_poly.entity_id
_entity_poly.type
_entity_poly.pdbx_seq_one_letter_code
_entity_poly.pdbx_strand_id
1 'polypeptide(L)'
;MRKINRNNLIKRTAQILRNNEGASMVLVSVLAIIVLTAVVVLRVATTTFMASTNRQLNQDQAYELAASLGESINLLIEEDKFLIYDVTLDEYVTDSDTGVTTYYKTVYNQNGFEGLPDASVVAIVTETGDGSGRILEVTADVGSAEYIYTREYRQ
;
A
#
# COMPACT_ATOMS: atom_id res chain seq x y z
N MET A 1 -15.00 23.43 -55.66
CA MET A 1 -14.96 22.50 -54.51
C MET A 1 -16.29 21.74 -54.42
N ARG A 2 -16.28 20.43 -54.64
CA ARG A 2 -17.50 19.59 -54.69
C ARG A 2 -17.94 19.31 -53.25
N LYS A 3 -19.05 19.89 -52.80
CA LYS A 3 -19.65 19.60 -51.48
C LYS A 3 -20.08 18.14 -51.46
N ILE A 4 -19.29 17.29 -50.82
CA ILE A 4 -19.64 15.89 -50.58
C ILE A 4 -20.83 15.89 -49.62
N ASN A 5 -22.00 15.53 -50.15
CA ASN A 5 -23.23 15.52 -49.39
C ASN A 5 -23.20 14.29 -48.45
N ARG A 6 -22.91 14.49 -47.16
CA ARG A 6 -22.75 13.42 -46.15
C ARG A 6 -23.90 12.42 -46.14
N ASN A 7 -25.11 12.89 -46.42
CA ASN A 7 -26.31 12.05 -46.50
C ASN A 7 -26.25 11.03 -47.65
N ASN A 8 -25.61 11.37 -48.78
CA ASN A 8 -25.45 10.46 -49.90
C ASN A 8 -24.37 9.40 -49.65
N LEU A 9 -23.34 9.72 -48.86
CA LEU A 9 -22.35 8.74 -48.42
C LEU A 9 -22.97 7.72 -47.48
N ILE A 10 -23.69 8.17 -46.44
CA ILE A 10 -24.35 7.28 -45.47
C ILE A 10 -25.35 6.35 -46.17
N LYS A 11 -26.17 6.88 -47.11
CA LYS A 11 -27.11 6.06 -47.90
C LYS A 11 -26.40 5.00 -48.75
N ARG A 12 -25.30 5.37 -49.43
CA ARG A 12 -24.52 4.41 -50.23
C ARG A 12 -23.87 3.33 -49.36
N THR A 13 -23.27 3.70 -48.24
CA THR A 13 -22.64 2.74 -47.32
C THR A 13 -23.67 1.78 -46.73
N ALA A 14 -24.83 2.28 -46.29
CA ALA A 14 -25.92 1.45 -45.80
C ALA A 14 -26.45 0.47 -46.88
N GLN A 15 -26.52 0.91 -48.13
CA GLN A 15 -26.97 0.08 -49.25
C GLN A 15 -25.95 -1.02 -49.62
N ILE A 16 -24.65 -0.73 -49.53
CA ILE A 16 -23.57 -1.73 -49.72
C ILE A 16 -23.57 -2.76 -48.60
N LEU A 17 -23.76 -2.33 -47.34
CA LEU A 17 -23.85 -3.22 -46.18
C LEU A 17 -25.09 -4.14 -46.28
N ARG A 18 -26.21 -3.64 -46.82
CA ARG A 18 -27.45 -4.40 -47.01
C ARG A 18 -27.39 -5.41 -48.15
N ASN A 19 -26.71 -5.09 -49.25
CA ASN A 19 -26.56 -6.03 -50.37
C ASN A 19 -25.57 -7.18 -50.09
N ASN A 20 -24.74 -7.06 -49.05
CA ASN A 20 -23.82 -8.09 -48.56
C ASN A 20 -24.13 -8.44 -47.10
N GLU A 21 -25.41 -8.59 -46.76
CA GLU A 21 -25.93 -8.78 -45.39
C GLU A 21 -25.13 -9.80 -44.55
N GLY A 22 -24.75 -10.95 -45.14
CA GLY A 22 -23.93 -11.96 -44.45
C GLY A 22 -22.51 -11.48 -44.11
N ALA A 23 -21.79 -10.87 -45.07
CA ALA A 23 -20.42 -10.39 -44.86
C ALA A 23 -20.38 -9.13 -43.99
N SER A 24 -21.39 -8.25 -44.11
CA SER A 24 -21.55 -7.06 -43.28
C SER A 24 -21.84 -7.41 -41.83
N MET A 25 -22.67 -8.43 -41.58
CA MET A 25 -22.97 -8.88 -40.22
C MET A 25 -21.74 -9.47 -39.54
N VAL A 26 -20.93 -10.24 -40.28
CA VAL A 26 -19.66 -10.78 -39.78
C VAL A 26 -18.64 -9.68 -39.49
N LEU A 27 -18.54 -8.66 -40.35
CA LEU A 27 -17.63 -7.53 -40.10
C LEU A 27 -18.00 -6.76 -38.84
N VAL A 28 -19.29 -6.47 -38.64
CA VAL A 28 -19.78 -5.76 -37.46
C VAL A 28 -19.61 -6.58 -36.19
N SER A 29 -19.83 -7.90 -36.23
CA SER A 29 -19.61 -8.76 -35.06
C SER A 29 -18.14 -8.86 -34.67
N VAL A 30 -17.23 -8.99 -35.64
CA VAL A 30 -15.78 -8.99 -35.38
C VAL A 30 -15.34 -7.65 -34.76
N LEU A 31 -15.80 -6.53 -35.31
CA LEU A 31 -15.51 -5.21 -34.74
C LEU A 31 -16.08 -5.06 -33.32
N ALA A 32 -17.30 -5.55 -33.07
CA ALA A 32 -17.90 -5.53 -31.74
C ALA A 32 -17.09 -6.35 -30.73
N ILE A 33 -16.62 -7.54 -31.11
CA ILE A 33 -15.76 -8.39 -30.26
C ILE A 33 -14.44 -7.68 -29.96
N ILE A 34 -13.80 -7.06 -30.95
CA ILE A 34 -12.54 -6.31 -30.74
C ILE A 34 -12.77 -5.16 -29.75
N VAL A 35 -13.83 -4.37 -29.92
CA VAL A 35 -14.15 -3.25 -29.03
C VAL A 35 -14.43 -3.74 -27.61
N LEU A 36 -15.25 -4.79 -27.44
CA LEU A 36 -15.53 -5.37 -26.13
C LEU A 36 -14.25 -5.87 -25.46
N THR A 37 -13.40 -6.57 -26.20
CA THR A 37 -12.13 -7.09 -25.68
C THR A 37 -11.21 -5.94 -25.25
N ALA A 38 -11.10 -4.87 -26.05
CA ALA A 38 -10.31 -3.70 -25.70
C ALA A 38 -10.82 -3.00 -24.42
N VAL A 39 -12.14 -2.87 -24.26
CA VAL A 39 -12.75 -2.29 -23.06
C VAL A 39 -12.47 -3.14 -21.82
N VAL A 40 -12.58 -4.47 -21.93
CA VAL A 40 -12.29 -5.38 -20.81
C VAL A 40 -10.83 -5.28 -20.40
N VAL A 41 -9.91 -5.34 -21.35
CA VAL A 41 -8.46 -5.21 -21.08
C VAL A 41 -8.15 -3.86 -20.43
N LEU A 42 -8.71 -2.76 -20.95
CA LEU A 42 -8.50 -1.43 -20.38
C LEU A 42 -9.01 -1.32 -18.94
N ARG A 43 -10.17 -1.90 -18.65
CA ARG A 43 -10.75 -1.92 -17.31
C ARG A 43 -9.84 -2.68 -16.34
N VAL A 44 -9.40 -3.88 -16.72
CA VAL A 44 -8.49 -4.70 -15.91
C VAL A 44 -7.17 -3.96 -15.67
N ALA A 45 -6.58 -3.39 -16.72
CA ALA A 45 -5.34 -2.62 -16.60
C ALA A 45 -5.50 -1.45 -15.62
N THR A 46 -6.57 -0.67 -15.75
CA THR A 46 -6.85 0.47 -14.87
C THR A 46 -7.01 0.03 -13.40
N THR A 47 -7.75 -1.04 -13.14
CA THR A 47 -7.92 -1.56 -11.77
C THR A 47 -6.60 -2.03 -11.18
N THR A 48 -5.74 -2.66 -11.99
CA THR A 48 -4.42 -3.12 -11.54
C THR A 48 -3.50 -1.94 -11.23
N PHE A 49 -3.48 -0.92 -12.09
CA PHE A 49 -2.67 0.28 -11.85
C PHE A 49 -3.11 1.02 -10.59
N MET A 50 -4.42 1.22 -10.39
CA MET A 50 -4.94 1.85 -9.18
C MET A 50 -4.61 1.02 -7.93
N ALA A 51 -4.76 -0.30 -8.00
CA ALA A 51 -4.38 -1.18 -6.89
C ALA A 51 -2.87 -1.10 -6.56
N SER A 52 -2.01 -1.02 -7.58
CA SER A 52 -0.57 -0.87 -7.36
C SER A 52 -0.21 0.50 -6.76
N THR A 53 -0.82 1.58 -7.24
CA THR A 53 -0.57 2.94 -6.73
C THR A 53 -1.05 3.06 -5.29
N ASN A 54 -2.21 2.50 -4.95
CA ASN A 54 -2.70 2.50 -3.57
C ASN A 54 -1.78 1.70 -2.64
N ARG A 55 -1.25 0.56 -3.10
CA ARG A 55 -0.27 -0.21 -2.31
C ARG A 55 1.02 0.57 -2.06
N GLN A 56 1.54 1.26 -3.08
CA GLN A 56 2.72 2.10 -2.93
C GLN A 56 2.46 3.27 -1.97
N LEU A 57 1.33 3.97 -2.14
CA LEU A 57 0.95 5.06 -1.23
C LEU A 57 0.86 4.59 0.22
N ASN A 58 0.22 3.43 0.47
CA ASN A 58 0.13 2.85 1.80
C ASN A 58 1.51 2.50 2.37
N GLN A 59 2.42 1.97 1.54
CA GLN A 59 3.80 1.66 1.94
C GLN A 59 4.57 2.93 2.31
N ASP A 60 4.47 3.98 1.50
CA ASP A 60 5.13 5.26 1.76
C ASP A 60 4.60 5.91 3.04
N GLN A 61 3.29 5.84 3.29
CA GLN A 61 2.66 6.35 4.51
C GLN A 61 3.07 5.56 5.75
N ALA A 62 3.08 4.22 5.69
CA ALA A 62 3.56 3.38 6.78
C ALA A 62 5.03 3.68 7.10
N TYR A 63 5.86 3.81 6.07
CA TYR A 63 7.26 4.22 6.20
C TYR A 63 7.39 5.57 6.91
N GLU A 64 6.68 6.60 6.43
CA GLU A 64 6.77 7.95 7.00
C GLU A 64 6.33 7.98 8.46
N LEU A 65 5.25 7.29 8.82
CA LEU A 65 4.74 7.22 10.19
C LEU A 65 5.74 6.54 11.14
N ALA A 66 6.23 5.35 10.78
CA ALA A 66 7.18 4.62 11.62
C ALA A 66 8.53 5.32 11.71
N ALA A 67 9.07 5.81 10.58
CA ALA A 67 10.36 6.48 10.56
C ALA A 67 10.31 7.83 11.31
N SER A 68 9.26 8.63 11.12
CA SER A 68 9.13 9.92 11.81
C SER A 68 9.01 9.76 13.33
N LEU A 69 8.22 8.77 13.80
CA LEU A 69 8.12 8.47 15.22
C LEU A 69 9.43 7.88 15.75
N GLY A 70 10.05 6.94 15.04
CA GLY A 70 11.33 6.33 15.39
C GLY A 70 12.44 7.37 15.55
N GLU A 71 12.59 8.26 14.57
CA GLU A 71 13.55 9.36 14.64
C GLU A 71 13.22 10.37 15.74
N SER A 72 11.94 10.65 15.99
CA SER A 72 11.54 11.55 17.08
C SER A 72 11.88 10.98 18.45
N ILE A 73 11.62 9.69 18.69
CA ILE A 73 12.00 9.01 19.93
C ILE A 73 13.53 8.97 20.04
N ASN A 74 14.23 8.69 18.95
CA ASN A 74 15.67 8.69 18.95
C ASN A 74 16.27 10.06 19.32
N LEU A 75 15.71 11.15 18.78
CA LEU A 75 16.10 12.51 19.16
C LEU A 75 15.91 12.76 20.65
N LEU A 76 14.80 12.29 21.23
CA LEU A 76 14.59 12.39 22.67
C LEU A 76 15.59 11.57 23.49
N ILE A 77 16.07 10.44 22.96
CA ILE A 77 17.14 9.65 23.59
C ILE A 77 18.47 10.40 23.53
N GLU A 78 18.83 10.94 22.37
CA GLU A 78 20.07 11.70 22.18
C GLU A 78 20.11 13.00 23.00
N GLU A 79 18.95 13.59 23.29
CA GLU A 79 18.80 14.77 24.15
C GLU A 79 18.65 14.45 25.65
N ASP A 80 18.83 13.19 26.07
CA ASP A 80 18.63 12.71 27.45
C ASP A 80 17.21 13.00 28.01
N LYS A 81 16.23 13.21 27.15
CA LYS A 81 14.82 13.46 27.51
C LYS A 81 14.00 12.18 27.63
N PHE A 82 14.44 11.12 26.95
CA PHE A 82 13.88 9.78 27.06
C PHE A 82 15.00 8.79 27.37
N LEU A 83 15.06 8.35 28.62
CA LEU A 83 16.08 7.41 29.07
C LEU A 83 15.61 5.98 28.75
N ILE A 84 16.03 5.45 27.60
CA ILE A 84 15.58 4.14 27.13
C ILE A 84 15.87 3.03 28.14
N TYR A 85 16.92 3.16 28.96
CA TYR A 85 17.29 2.21 30.02
C TYR A 85 16.49 2.36 31.32
N ASP A 86 15.77 3.46 31.51
CA ASP A 86 14.88 3.65 32.66
C ASP A 86 13.48 3.06 32.42
N VAL A 87 13.17 2.68 31.17
CA VAL A 87 11.92 1.99 30.84
C VAL A 87 11.86 0.66 31.58
N THR A 88 10.83 0.47 32.40
CA THR A 88 10.59 -0.82 33.06
C THR A 88 9.92 -1.78 32.07
N LEU A 89 10.59 -2.89 31.77
CA LEU A 89 10.07 -3.94 30.89
C LEU A 89 9.33 -4.98 31.75
N ASP A 90 8.00 -4.91 31.76
CA ASP A 90 7.12 -5.72 32.60
C ASP A 90 6.43 -6.85 31.85
N GLU A 91 6.50 -6.86 30.51
CA GLU A 91 5.95 -7.91 29.67
C GLU A 91 7.09 -8.80 29.14
N TYR A 92 6.81 -10.08 28.93
CA TYR A 92 7.82 -11.01 28.40
C TYR A 92 7.20 -12.12 27.55
N VAL A 93 8.00 -12.60 26.59
CA VAL A 93 7.71 -13.81 25.81
C VAL A 93 8.92 -14.74 25.95
N THR A 94 8.66 -15.99 26.31
CA THR A 94 9.68 -17.05 26.30
C THR A 94 9.45 -17.93 25.08
N ASP A 95 10.46 -18.01 24.21
CA ASP A 95 10.48 -18.92 23.08
C ASP A 95 10.55 -20.37 23.59
N SER A 96 9.58 -21.20 23.21
CA SER A 96 9.49 -22.60 23.65
C SER A 96 10.59 -23.50 23.08
N ASP A 97 11.18 -23.12 21.95
CA ASP A 97 12.18 -23.93 21.26
C ASP A 97 13.60 -23.57 21.72
N THR A 98 13.87 -22.29 21.95
CA THR A 98 15.20 -21.79 22.35
C THR A 98 15.33 -21.55 23.85
N GLY A 99 14.22 -21.42 24.58
CA GLY A 99 14.20 -21.05 25.99
C GLY A 99 14.58 -19.59 26.27
N VAL A 100 14.79 -18.79 25.23
CA VAL A 100 15.18 -17.37 25.35
C VAL A 100 13.95 -16.56 25.77
N THR A 101 14.11 -15.75 26.82
CA THR A 101 13.08 -14.81 27.26
C THR A 101 13.40 -13.42 26.75
N THR A 102 12.44 -12.83 26.04
CA THR A 102 12.48 -11.45 25.56
C THR A 102 11.55 -10.63 26.43
N TYR A 103 12.08 -9.59 27.06
CA TYR A 103 11.29 -8.62 27.82
C TYR A 103 10.93 -7.46 26.91
N TYR A 104 9.74 -6.90 27.06
CA TYR A 104 9.30 -5.78 26.24
C TYR A 104 8.37 -4.83 26.98
N LYS A 105 8.22 -3.62 26.43
CA LYS A 105 7.26 -2.62 26.85
C LYS A 105 6.75 -1.83 25.67
N THR A 106 5.44 -1.67 25.56
CA THR A 106 4.86 -0.68 24.64
C THR A 106 5.02 0.72 25.24
N VAL A 107 5.80 1.57 24.58
CA VAL A 107 6.05 2.96 25.00
C VAL A 107 5.20 3.98 24.27
N TYR A 108 4.65 3.59 23.11
CA TYR A 108 3.69 4.39 22.35
C TYR A 108 2.69 3.48 21.65
N ASN A 109 1.42 3.88 21.62
CA ASN A 109 0.39 3.20 20.83
C ASN A 109 -0.67 4.22 20.43
N GLN A 110 -0.81 4.44 19.13
CA GLN A 110 -1.85 5.28 18.57
C GLN A 110 -2.51 4.60 17.38
N ASN A 111 -3.84 4.71 17.35
CA ASN A 111 -4.67 4.26 16.25
C ASN A 111 -5.48 5.43 15.72
N GLY A 112 -5.61 5.52 14.40
CA GLY A 112 -6.36 6.55 13.71
C GLY A 112 -5.62 7.88 13.66
N PHE A 113 -5.40 8.37 12.44
CA PHE A 113 -4.81 9.66 12.17
C PHE A 113 -5.73 10.49 11.26
N GLU A 114 -5.59 11.80 11.29
CA GLU A 114 -6.33 12.68 10.39
C GLU A 114 -5.97 12.34 8.93
N GLY A 115 -6.98 11.98 8.13
CA GLY A 115 -6.78 11.50 6.75
C GLY A 115 -6.41 10.02 6.60
N LEU A 116 -6.07 9.32 7.70
CA LEU A 116 -5.71 7.90 7.74
C LEU A 116 -6.37 7.20 8.95
N PRO A 117 -7.70 7.01 8.95
CA PRO A 117 -8.42 6.46 10.11
C PRO A 117 -8.09 4.99 10.42
N ASP A 118 -7.67 4.24 9.39
CA ASP A 118 -7.33 2.82 9.51
C ASP A 118 -5.84 2.59 9.84
N ALA A 119 -5.06 3.66 10.02
CA ALA A 119 -3.64 3.54 10.32
C ALA A 119 -3.36 3.39 11.82
N SER A 120 -2.35 2.60 12.16
CA SER A 120 -1.87 2.41 13.54
C SER A 120 -0.36 2.56 13.61
N VAL A 121 0.13 3.05 14.75
CA VAL A 121 1.56 3.13 15.05
C VAL A 121 1.79 2.68 16.48
N VAL A 122 2.70 1.74 16.67
CA VAL A 122 3.08 1.18 17.96
C VAL A 122 4.60 1.25 18.10
N ALA A 123 5.10 1.78 19.22
CA ALA A 123 6.51 1.73 19.56
C ALA A 123 6.71 0.83 20.78
N ILE A 124 7.63 -0.13 20.65
CA ILE A 124 7.96 -1.15 21.63
C ILE A 124 9.45 -1.06 21.92
N VAL A 125 9.82 -1.08 23.19
CA VAL A 125 11.20 -1.30 23.62
C VAL A 125 11.33 -2.76 24.02
N THR A 126 12.31 -3.46 23.48
CA THR A 126 12.60 -4.85 23.80
C THR A 126 14.02 -4.99 24.35
N GLU A 127 14.22 -5.99 25.20
CA GLU A 127 15.51 -6.40 25.74
C GLU A 127 15.59 -7.93 25.67
N THR A 128 16.61 -8.43 25.00
CA THR A 128 16.90 -9.87 24.98
C THR A 128 17.49 -10.22 26.34
N GLY A 129 17.18 -11.41 26.87
CA GLY A 129 17.56 -11.81 28.24
C GLY A 129 19.06 -11.84 28.60
N ASP A 130 19.95 -11.44 27.69
CA ASP A 130 21.37 -11.20 27.96
C ASP A 130 21.64 -9.79 28.53
N GLY A 131 20.64 -8.89 28.51
CA GLY A 131 20.72 -7.52 29.03
C GLY A 131 21.76 -6.63 28.33
N SER A 132 22.26 -7.07 27.16
CA SER A 132 23.41 -6.44 26.49
C SER A 132 23.03 -5.23 25.64
N GLY A 133 21.73 -5.03 25.39
CA GLY A 133 21.19 -3.92 24.62
C GLY A 133 19.67 -3.88 24.63
N ARG A 134 19.13 -2.69 24.31
CA ARG A 134 17.69 -2.48 24.11
C ARG A 134 17.42 -2.14 22.65
N ILE A 135 16.32 -2.66 22.12
CA ILE A 135 15.89 -2.38 20.76
C ILE A 135 14.60 -1.55 20.84
N LEU A 136 14.59 -0.40 20.18
CA LEU A 136 13.37 0.33 19.88
C LEU A 136 12.83 -0.18 18.54
N GLU A 137 11.65 -0.75 18.56
CA GLU A 137 10.90 -1.16 17.38
C GLU A 137 9.67 -0.25 17.25
N VAL A 138 9.49 0.38 16.09
CA VAL A 138 8.32 1.18 15.76
C VAL A 138 7.64 0.57 14.55
N THR A 139 6.45 0.03 14.76
CA THR A 139 5.64 -0.60 13.72
C THR A 139 4.50 0.35 13.34
N ALA A 140 4.37 0.62 12.04
CA ALA A 140 3.25 1.36 11.48
C ALA A 140 2.49 0.52 10.46
N ASP A 141 1.18 0.47 10.61
CA ASP A 141 0.26 -0.18 9.68
C ASP A 141 -0.58 0.89 9.00
N VAL A 142 -0.68 0.83 7.66
CA VAL A 142 -1.54 1.70 6.87
C VAL A 142 -2.26 0.85 5.82
N GLY A 143 -3.55 0.59 6.06
CA GLY A 143 -4.39 -0.21 5.17
C GLY A 143 -3.90 -1.66 5.05
N SER A 144 -3.13 -1.96 4.00
CA SER A 144 -2.57 -3.31 3.75
C SER A 144 -1.04 -3.33 3.76
N ALA A 145 -0.40 -2.24 4.19
CA ALA A 145 1.05 -2.12 4.27
C ALA A 145 1.46 -2.03 5.74
N GLU A 146 2.58 -2.67 6.06
CA GLU A 146 3.24 -2.63 7.36
C GLU A 146 4.68 -2.17 7.13
N TYR A 147 5.18 -1.32 8.00
CA TYR A 147 6.60 -0.97 8.05
C TYR A 147 7.09 -0.99 9.49
N ILE A 148 8.30 -1.53 9.68
CA ILE A 148 8.96 -1.67 10.97
C ILE A 148 10.28 -0.89 10.92
N TYR A 149 10.37 0.16 11.73
CA TYR A 149 11.62 0.86 12.04
C TYR A 149 12.24 0.22 13.27
N THR A 150 13.53 -0.13 13.21
CA THR A 150 14.25 -0.70 14.35
C THR A 150 15.55 0.05 14.62
N ARG A 151 15.87 0.25 15.91
CA ARG A 151 17.14 0.81 16.34
C ARG A 151 17.64 0.14 17.61
N GLU A 152 18.90 -0.28 17.58
CA GLU A 152 19.57 -0.92 18.72
C GLU A 152 20.34 0.12 19.53
N TYR A 153 20.22 0.04 20.85
CA TYR A 153 20.93 0.84 21.82
C TYR A 153 21.78 -0.09 22.68
N ARG A 154 23.07 0.22 22.77
CA ARG A 154 24.04 -0.49 23.60
C ARG A 154 24.46 0.39 24.77
N GLN A 155 24.68 -0.25 25.91
CA GLN A 155 25.09 0.41 27.15
C GLN A 155 26.59 0.70 27.18
#